data_AF-A0AAU3JKT0-F1
#
_entry.id   AF-A0AAU3JKT0-F1
#
_cell.length_a   1.000
_cell.length_b   1.000
_cell.length_c   1.000
_cell.angle_alpha   90.00
_cell.angle_beta   90.00
_cell.angle_gamma   90.00
#
_symmetry.space_group_name_H-M   'P 1'
#
loop_
_entity.id
_entity.type
_entity.pdbx_description
1 polymer ?
#
loop_
_entity_poly.entity_id
_entity_poly.type
_entity_poly.pdbx_seq_one_letter_code
_entity_poly.pdbx_strand_id
1 'polypeptide(L)'
;MSSAVVVLLLFAGLSEAAGRIVPLVARRPGMSRTLVAKLLLAAGLVEGVVFALWPLTAWTLAGLALSSPPPGAGLVWTPSVVAPLVLAAVLAFPLLGPLLHFLLFVGVGAGLVGPLASASGLGWWSAAGCVAVAGAGLGLAVEAVRRLVVRISANAAQESIA
;
A
#
# COMPACT_ATOMS: atom_id res chain seq x y z
N MET A 1 2.42 4.58 17.14
CA MET A 1 1.92 3.43 16.35
C MET A 1 2.23 2.17 17.13
N SER A 2 1.32 1.18 17.17
CA SER A 2 1.61 -0.05 17.94
C SER A 2 2.62 -0.92 17.18
N SER A 3 3.44 -1.68 17.91
CA SER A 3 4.39 -2.63 17.33
C SER A 3 3.71 -3.67 16.43
N ALA A 4 2.48 -4.07 16.77
CA ALA A 4 1.69 -4.98 15.96
C ALA A 4 1.39 -4.41 14.55
N VAL A 5 1.08 -3.12 14.45
CA VAL A 5 0.83 -2.47 13.14
C VAL A 5 2.09 -2.45 12.28
N VAL A 6 3.24 -2.15 12.88
CA VAL A 6 4.52 -2.16 12.16
C VAL A 6 4.84 -3.56 11.62
N VAL A 7 4.65 -4.59 12.44
CA VAL A 7 4.85 -5.99 12.02
C VAL A 7 3.91 -6.36 10.87
N LEU A 8 2.64 -5.97 10.94
CA LEU A 8 1.65 -6.25 9.90
C LEU A 8 1.97 -5.54 8.57
N LEU A 9 2.41 -4.27 8.62
CA LEU A 9 2.83 -3.52 7.44
C LEU A 9 4.07 -4.13 6.79
N LEU A 10 5.03 -4.62 7.60
CA LEU A 10 6.20 -5.34 7.12
C LEU A 10 5.82 -6.66 6.44
N PHE A 11 4.91 -7.44 7.04
CA PHE A 11 4.39 -8.65 6.42
C PHE A 11 3.64 -8.36 5.12
N ALA A 12 2.82 -7.31 5.09
CA ALA A 12 2.08 -6.91 3.90
C ALA A 12 3.02 -6.59 2.75
N GLY A 13 3.98 -5.71 3.01
CA GLY A 13 4.91 -5.30 1.98
C GLY A 13 5.81 -6.45 1.53
N LEU A 14 6.31 -7.27 2.46
CA LEU A 14 7.15 -8.42 2.12
C LEU A 14 6.40 -9.46 1.27
N SER A 15 5.11 -9.73 1.58
CA SER A 15 4.27 -10.62 0.78
C SER A 15 4.12 -10.10 -0.66
N GLU A 16 3.84 -8.80 -0.83
CA GLU A 16 3.67 -8.18 -2.15
C GLU A 16 4.98 -8.23 -2.96
N ALA A 17 6.09 -7.91 -2.29
CA ALA A 17 7.43 -7.99 -2.86
C ALA A 17 7.77 -9.42 -3.30
N ALA A 18 7.47 -10.40 -2.45
CA ALA A 18 7.65 -11.82 -2.77
C ALA A 18 6.88 -12.20 -4.02
N GLY A 19 5.66 -11.65 -4.22
CA GLY A 19 4.85 -12.05 -5.36
C GLY A 19 5.33 -11.59 -6.71
N ARG A 20 6.09 -10.50 -6.72
CA ARG A 20 6.70 -9.99 -7.94
C ARG A 20 8.10 -10.55 -8.16
N ILE A 21 8.85 -10.80 -7.09
CA ILE A 21 10.26 -11.21 -7.18
C ILE A 21 10.40 -12.73 -7.35
N VAL A 22 9.62 -13.55 -6.64
CA VAL A 22 9.74 -15.03 -6.67
C VAL A 22 9.57 -15.61 -8.09
N PRO A 23 8.57 -15.20 -8.90
CA PRO A 23 8.44 -15.68 -10.27
C PRO A 23 9.61 -15.30 -11.19
N LEU A 24 10.25 -14.15 -10.95
CA LEU A 24 11.43 -13.71 -11.70
C LEU A 24 12.67 -14.54 -11.33
N VAL A 25 12.83 -14.85 -10.04
CA VAL A 25 13.91 -15.72 -9.54
C VAL A 25 13.78 -17.13 -10.10
N ALA A 26 12.56 -17.68 -10.12
CA ALA A 26 12.29 -19.00 -10.68
C ALA A 26 12.66 -19.12 -12.17
N ARG A 27 12.60 -18.01 -12.92
CA ARG A 27 12.97 -17.93 -14.34
C ARG A 27 14.47 -17.68 -14.58
N ARG A 28 15.27 -17.41 -13.54
CA ARG A 28 16.71 -17.12 -13.65
C ARG A 28 17.53 -17.96 -12.66
N PRO A 29 17.78 -19.24 -12.96
CA PRO A 29 18.61 -20.11 -12.14
C PRO A 29 20.05 -19.59 -12.14
N GLY A 30 20.49 -18.96 -11.04
CA GLY A 30 21.82 -18.35 -10.90
C GLY A 30 21.83 -17.04 -10.11
N MET A 31 20.68 -16.46 -9.81
CA MET A 31 20.61 -15.23 -9.01
C MET A 31 21.06 -15.49 -7.55
N SER A 32 21.94 -14.63 -7.01
CA SER A 32 22.46 -14.84 -5.66
C SER A 32 21.36 -14.70 -4.60
N ARG A 33 21.34 -15.62 -3.62
CA ARG A 33 20.34 -15.60 -2.53
C ARG A 33 20.37 -14.29 -1.74
N THR A 34 21.56 -13.72 -1.55
CA THR A 34 21.76 -12.44 -0.87
C THR A 34 21.15 -11.28 -1.65
N LEU A 35 21.27 -11.28 -2.98
CA LEU A 35 20.63 -10.26 -3.83
C LEU A 35 19.11 -10.38 -3.77
N VAL A 36 18.58 -11.61 -3.84
CA VAL A 36 17.13 -11.86 -3.72
C VAL A 36 16.60 -11.33 -2.39
N ALA A 37 17.28 -11.63 -1.28
CA ALA A 37 16.89 -11.17 0.05
C ALA A 37 16.91 -9.63 0.15
N LYS A 38 17.95 -8.98 -0.40
CA LYS A 38 18.03 -7.50 -0.44
C LYS A 38 16.88 -6.88 -1.24
N LEU A 39 16.55 -7.45 -2.39
CA LEU A 39 15.44 -6.97 -3.23
C LEU A 39 14.09 -7.16 -2.54
N LEU A 40 13.86 -8.30 -1.89
CA LEU A 40 12.65 -8.58 -1.13
C LEU A 40 12.48 -7.62 0.05
N LEU A 41 13.55 -7.36 0.81
CA LEU A 41 13.55 -6.40 1.91
C LEU A 41 13.27 -4.99 1.43
N ALA A 42 13.98 -4.52 0.40
CA ALA A 42 13.81 -3.18 -0.13
C ALA A 42 12.39 -2.97 -0.70
N ALA A 43 11.92 -3.88 -1.55
CA ALA A 43 10.57 -3.81 -2.10
C ALA A 43 9.51 -3.96 -1.00
N GLY A 44 9.73 -4.83 -0.02
CA GLY A 44 8.79 -5.02 1.07
C GLY A 44 8.66 -3.82 1.99
N LEU A 45 9.76 -3.11 2.26
CA LEU A 45 9.72 -1.84 3.00
C LEU A 45 8.93 -0.78 2.23
N VAL A 46 9.15 -0.66 0.92
CA VAL A 46 8.44 0.31 0.07
C VAL A 46 6.94 0.02 0.09
N GLU A 47 6.54 -1.22 -0.14
CA GLU A 47 5.12 -1.60 -0.15
C GLU A 47 4.48 -1.43 1.24
N GLY A 48 5.21 -1.76 2.32
CA GLY A 48 4.75 -1.50 3.69
C GLY A 48 4.49 -0.01 3.97
N VAL A 49 5.33 0.87 3.43
CA VAL A 49 5.13 2.33 3.51
C VAL A 49 3.91 2.76 2.70
N VAL A 50 3.71 2.22 1.50
CA VAL A 50 2.52 2.48 0.67
C VAL A 50 1.24 2.06 1.44
N PHE A 51 1.21 0.88 2.03
CA PHE A 51 0.07 0.44 2.83
C PHE A 51 -0.19 1.35 4.05
N ALA A 52 0.87 1.86 4.69
CA ALA A 52 0.74 2.80 5.80
C ALA A 52 0.23 4.18 5.39
N LEU A 53 0.63 4.63 4.18
CA LEU A 53 0.26 5.93 3.64
C LEU A 53 -1.23 6.01 3.29
N TRP A 54 -1.87 4.93 2.88
CA TRP A 54 -3.28 4.95 2.45
C TRP A 54 -4.27 5.46 3.52
N PRO A 55 -4.32 4.91 4.75
CA PRO A 55 -5.23 5.45 5.78
C PRO A 55 -4.82 6.85 6.23
N LEU A 56 -3.53 7.22 6.16
CA LEU A 56 -3.05 8.56 6.48
C LEU A 56 -3.48 9.59 5.43
N THR A 57 -3.36 9.28 4.14
CA THR A 57 -3.80 10.17 3.06
C THR A 57 -5.32 10.33 3.08
N ALA A 58 -6.07 9.25 3.32
CA ALA A 58 -7.52 9.32 3.50
C ALA A 58 -7.93 10.22 4.67
N TRP A 59 -7.23 10.13 5.81
CA TRP A 59 -7.43 11.02 6.95
C TRP A 59 -7.14 12.48 6.62
N THR A 60 -6.02 12.76 5.92
CA THR A 60 -5.69 14.14 5.54
C THR A 60 -6.73 14.73 4.59
N LEU A 61 -7.23 13.95 3.62
CA LEU A 61 -8.29 14.40 2.71
C LEU A 61 -9.61 14.66 3.45
N ALA A 62 -9.94 13.82 4.43
CA ALA A 62 -11.10 14.04 5.30
C ALA A 62 -10.96 15.35 6.11
N GLY A 63 -9.76 15.63 6.65
CA GLY A 63 -9.48 16.88 7.34
C GLY A 63 -9.58 18.11 6.45
N LEU A 64 -9.18 18.01 5.18
CA LEU A 64 -9.31 19.10 4.20
C LEU A 64 -10.76 19.33 3.75
N ALA A 65 -11.59 18.28 3.76
CA ALA A 65 -13.01 18.38 3.44
C ALA A 65 -13.82 19.05 4.56
N LEU A 66 -13.29 19.10 5.79
CA LEU A 66 -13.89 19.77 6.92
C LEU A 66 -13.37 21.21 7.02
N SER A 67 -14.27 22.19 7.07
CA SER A 67 -13.90 23.61 7.26
C SER A 67 -13.36 23.94 8.67
N SER A 68 -13.31 22.95 9.57
CA SER A 68 -12.82 23.05 10.95
C SER A 68 -12.13 21.72 11.31
N PRO A 69 -11.02 21.73 12.08
CA PRO A 69 -10.28 20.50 12.39
C PRO A 69 -11.20 19.46 13.05
N PRO A 70 -11.13 18.18 12.63
CA PRO A 70 -12.00 17.14 13.15
C PRO A 70 -11.86 17.00 14.68
N PRO A 71 -12.95 16.73 15.41
CA PRO A 71 -12.93 16.59 16.86
C PRO A 71 -12.28 15.25 17.24
N GLY A 72 -10.96 15.21 17.31
CA GLY A 72 -10.22 14.01 17.70
C GLY A 72 -8.73 14.13 17.45
N ALA A 73 -7.91 13.65 18.40
CA ALA A 73 -6.45 13.66 18.34
C ALA A 73 -5.90 12.67 17.29
N GLY A 74 -6.01 13.00 16.00
CA GLY A 74 -5.38 12.27 14.89
C GLY A 74 -5.91 10.85 14.63
N LEU A 75 -5.40 10.23 13.55
CA LEU A 75 -5.74 8.85 13.20
C LEU A 75 -5.18 7.87 14.25
N VAL A 76 -6.04 7.36 15.13
CA VAL A 76 -5.67 6.35 16.13
C VAL A 76 -5.71 4.96 15.49
N TRP A 77 -4.64 4.18 15.67
CA TRP A 77 -4.54 2.80 15.20
C TRP A 77 -5.41 1.86 16.03
N THR A 78 -6.68 1.74 15.67
CA THR A 78 -7.65 0.85 16.31
C THR A 78 -7.69 -0.52 15.60
N PRO A 79 -8.19 -1.58 16.26
CA PRO A 79 -8.41 -2.87 15.62
C PRO A 79 -9.24 -2.78 14.33
N SER A 80 -10.17 -1.82 14.25
CA SER A 80 -10.99 -1.57 13.06
C SER A 80 -10.22 -0.92 11.90
N VAL A 81 -9.11 -0.22 12.16
CA VAL A 81 -8.16 0.27 11.13
C VAL A 81 -7.11 -0.80 10.80
N VAL A 82 -6.74 -1.61 11.80
CA VAL A 82 -5.74 -2.67 11.65
C VAL A 82 -6.29 -3.87 10.89
N ALA A 83 -7.53 -4.29 11.12
CA ALA A 83 -8.12 -5.47 10.46
C ALA A 83 -8.14 -5.37 8.92
N PRO A 84 -8.51 -4.23 8.30
CA PRO A 84 -8.37 -4.04 6.85
C PRO A 84 -6.92 -4.14 6.37
N LEU A 85 -5.94 -3.67 7.15
CA LEU A 85 -4.52 -3.79 6.80
C LEU A 85 -3.97 -5.20 6.99
N VAL A 86 -4.42 -5.94 8.01
CA VAL A 86 -4.13 -7.37 8.17
C VAL A 86 -4.65 -8.14 6.96
N LEU A 87 -5.87 -7.82 6.55
CA LEU A 87 -6.46 -8.39 5.35
C LEU A 87 -5.59 -8.03 4.13
N ALA A 88 -5.28 -6.75 3.90
CA ALA A 88 -4.34 -6.35 2.83
C ALA A 88 -2.99 -7.09 2.90
N ALA A 89 -2.47 -7.35 4.09
CA ALA A 89 -1.21 -8.07 4.30
C ALA A 89 -1.27 -9.54 3.88
N VAL A 90 -2.38 -10.20 4.21
CA VAL A 90 -2.67 -11.58 3.78
C VAL A 90 -2.89 -11.64 2.27
N LEU A 91 -3.36 -10.55 1.67
CA LEU A 91 -3.79 -10.48 0.28
C LEU A 91 -2.74 -9.95 -0.69
N ALA A 92 -1.70 -9.33 -0.15
CA ALA A 92 -0.43 -9.12 -0.83
C ALA A 92 0.28 -10.45 -1.16
N PHE A 93 -0.29 -11.60 -0.78
CA PHE A 93 0.25 -12.88 -1.22
C PHE A 93 0.20 -13.00 -2.76
N PRO A 94 1.29 -13.48 -3.38
CA PRO A 94 1.54 -13.50 -4.83
C PRO A 94 0.49 -14.16 -5.74
N LEU A 95 -0.43 -14.93 -5.14
CA LEU A 95 -1.24 -15.94 -5.83
C LEU A 95 -2.67 -15.47 -6.13
N LEU A 96 -2.98 -14.22 -5.79
CA LEU A 96 -4.29 -13.63 -6.01
C LEU A 96 -4.31 -12.97 -7.39
N GLY A 97 -4.99 -13.60 -8.34
CA GLY A 97 -5.16 -13.03 -9.68
C GLY A 97 -5.75 -11.61 -9.67
N PRO A 98 -5.65 -10.85 -10.77
CA PRO A 98 -5.97 -9.41 -10.81
C PRO A 98 -7.37 -9.05 -10.28
N LEU A 99 -8.35 -9.92 -10.56
CA LEU A 99 -9.73 -9.75 -10.10
C LEU A 99 -9.84 -9.84 -8.57
N LEU A 100 -9.18 -10.83 -7.95
CA LEU A 100 -9.20 -10.96 -6.50
C LEU A 100 -8.51 -9.75 -5.87
N HIS A 101 -7.34 -9.36 -6.36
CA HIS A 101 -6.61 -8.19 -5.86
C HIS A 101 -7.46 -6.91 -5.89
N PHE A 102 -8.23 -6.70 -6.97
CA PHE A 102 -9.17 -5.59 -7.10
C PHE A 102 -10.34 -5.67 -6.11
N LEU A 103 -11.06 -6.80 -6.06
CA LEU A 103 -12.20 -7.00 -5.13
C LEU A 103 -11.79 -6.79 -3.67
N LEU A 104 -10.54 -7.16 -3.38
CA LEU A 104 -9.95 -7.06 -2.07
C LEU A 104 -9.54 -5.65 -1.70
N PHE A 105 -8.94 -4.91 -2.63
CA PHE A 105 -8.70 -3.48 -2.46
C PHE A 105 -10.01 -2.73 -2.17
N VAL A 106 -11.09 -3.10 -2.87
CA VAL A 106 -12.43 -2.58 -2.61
C VAL A 106 -12.94 -2.99 -1.22
N GLY A 107 -12.76 -4.25 -0.81
CA GLY A 107 -13.16 -4.73 0.51
C GLY A 107 -12.41 -4.06 1.67
N VAL A 108 -11.09 -3.88 1.54
CA VAL A 108 -10.25 -3.16 2.51
C VAL A 108 -10.65 -1.69 2.56
N GLY A 109 -10.84 -1.04 1.41
CA GLY A 109 -11.35 0.32 1.33
C GLY A 109 -12.70 0.49 2.01
N ALA A 110 -13.64 -0.42 1.76
CA ALA A 110 -14.96 -0.42 2.41
C ALA A 110 -14.85 -0.58 3.94
N GLY A 111 -13.92 -1.41 4.42
CA GLY A 111 -13.64 -1.60 5.85
C GLY A 111 -13.04 -0.36 6.53
N LEU A 112 -12.38 0.53 5.78
CA LEU A 112 -11.84 1.80 6.29
C LEU A 112 -12.87 2.92 6.37
N VAL A 113 -13.97 2.85 5.61
CA VAL A 113 -14.98 3.92 5.55
C VAL A 113 -15.65 4.17 6.90
N GLY A 114 -16.08 3.10 7.59
CA GLY A 114 -16.75 3.21 8.89
C GLY A 114 -15.87 3.86 9.97
N PRO A 115 -14.65 3.34 10.22
CA PRO A 115 -13.68 3.94 11.12
C PRO A 115 -13.36 5.39 10.76
N LEU A 116 -13.14 5.69 9.46
CA LEU A 116 -12.85 7.04 9.01
C LEU A 116 -14.01 8.01 9.25
N ALA A 117 -15.25 7.60 8.93
CA ALA A 117 -16.45 8.40 9.20
C ALA A 117 -16.60 8.70 10.70
N SER A 118 -16.43 7.68 11.56
CA SER A 118 -16.54 7.84 13.01
C SER A 118 -15.48 8.77 13.60
N ALA A 119 -14.25 8.71 13.09
CA ALA A 119 -13.13 9.47 13.61
C ALA A 119 -13.09 10.92 13.07
N SER A 120 -13.55 11.14 11.83
CA SER A 120 -13.57 12.47 11.21
C SER A 120 -14.88 13.23 11.44
N GLY A 121 -15.95 12.55 11.87
CA GLY A 121 -17.30 13.12 11.94
C GLY A 121 -17.96 13.34 10.58
N LEU A 122 -17.36 12.85 9.50
CA LEU A 122 -17.93 12.92 8.15
C LEU A 122 -19.06 11.92 7.95
N GLY A 123 -19.99 12.25 7.04
CA GLY A 123 -20.96 11.29 6.53
C GLY A 123 -20.28 10.14 5.78
N TRP A 124 -20.92 8.97 5.78
CA TRP A 124 -20.36 7.73 5.20
C TRP A 124 -19.91 7.89 3.74
N TRP A 125 -20.70 8.59 2.92
CA TRP A 125 -20.37 8.86 1.51
C TRP A 125 -19.13 9.74 1.33
N SER A 126 -18.98 10.77 2.19
CA SER A 126 -17.81 11.65 2.16
C SER A 126 -16.54 10.92 2.60
N ALA A 127 -16.64 10.08 3.65
CA ALA A 127 -15.55 9.22 4.08
C ALA A 127 -15.18 8.20 3.00
N ALA A 128 -16.16 7.58 2.33
CA ALA A 128 -15.93 6.66 1.22
C ALA A 128 -15.21 7.35 0.05
N GLY A 129 -15.62 8.58 -0.28
CA GLY A 129 -14.92 9.40 -1.27
C GLY A 129 -13.46 9.67 -0.91
N CYS A 130 -13.17 10.01 0.36
CA CYS A 130 -11.80 10.23 0.82
C CYS A 130 -10.95 8.95 0.71
N VAL A 131 -11.48 7.80 1.12
CA VAL A 131 -10.78 6.50 1.01
C VAL A 131 -10.52 6.14 -0.45
N ALA A 132 -11.50 6.35 -1.33
CA ALA A 132 -11.39 6.06 -2.76
C ALA A 132 -10.36 6.95 -3.46
N VAL A 133 -10.41 8.27 -3.23
CA VAL A 133 -9.45 9.23 -3.80
C VAL A 133 -8.04 8.95 -3.28
N ALA A 134 -7.89 8.69 -1.97
CA ALA A 134 -6.61 8.32 -1.39
C ALA A 134 -6.04 7.04 -2.03
N GLY A 135 -6.86 6.00 -2.16
CA GLY A 135 -6.45 4.72 -2.76
C GLY A 135 -6.06 4.86 -4.23
N ALA A 136 -6.87 5.57 -5.01
CA ALA A 136 -6.59 5.83 -6.42
C ALA A 136 -5.33 6.69 -6.61
N GLY A 137 -5.17 7.76 -5.82
CA GLY A 137 -3.99 8.62 -5.85
C GLY A 137 -2.70 7.88 -5.52
N LEU A 138 -2.75 7.02 -4.49
CA LEU A 138 -1.59 6.21 -4.11
C LEU A 138 -1.23 5.18 -5.19
N GLY A 139 -2.24 4.51 -5.76
CA GLY A 139 -2.05 3.57 -6.87
C GLY A 139 -1.42 4.24 -8.10
N LEU A 140 -1.91 5.42 -8.48
CA LEU A 140 -1.35 6.20 -9.59
C LEU A 140 0.08 6.66 -9.30
N ALA A 141 0.38 7.10 -8.07
CA ALA A 141 1.72 7.51 -7.69
C ALA A 141 2.72 6.35 -7.76
N VAL A 142 2.35 5.17 -7.23
CA VAL A 142 3.18 3.96 -7.31
C VAL A 142 3.43 3.55 -8.76
N GLU A 143 2.40 3.59 -9.60
CA GLU A 143 2.54 3.27 -11.02
C GLU A 143 3.39 4.30 -11.78
N ALA A 144 3.27 5.59 -11.45
CA ALA A 144 4.11 6.64 -12.03
C ALA A 144 5.58 6.42 -11.67
N VAL A 145 5.88 6.13 -10.39
CA VAL A 145 7.23 5.80 -9.94
C VAL A 145 7.75 4.55 -10.63
N ARG A 146 6.93 3.50 -10.76
CA ARG A 146 7.30 2.28 -11.49
C ARG A 146 7.70 2.59 -12.93
N ARG A 147 6.87 3.32 -13.66
CA ARG A 147 7.14 3.72 -15.05
C ARG A 147 8.39 4.58 -15.15
N LEU A 148 8.60 5.49 -14.19
CA LEU A 148 9.78 6.33 -14.14
C LEU A 148 11.05 5.50 -13.91
N VAL A 149 11.04 4.57 -12.96
CA VAL A 149 12.18 3.67 -12.70
C VAL A 149 12.49 2.81 -13.92
N VAL A 150 11.47 2.26 -14.59
CA VAL A 150 11.67 1.50 -15.83
C VAL A 150 12.29 2.37 -16.92
N ARG A 151 11.80 3.60 -17.10
CA ARG A 151 12.35 4.55 -18.08
C ARG A 151 13.80 4.93 -17.77
N ILE A 152 14.13 5.24 -16.52
CA ILE A 152 15.49 5.60 -16.10
C ILE A 152 16.43 4.40 -16.29
N SER A 153 16.00 3.21 -15.90
CA SER A 153 16.81 1.98 -16.03
C SER A 153 17.07 1.62 -17.50
N ALA A 154 16.09 1.83 -18.38
CA ALA A 154 16.25 1.64 -19.81
C ALA A 154 17.28 2.63 -20.40
N ASN A 155 17.24 3.89 -19.99
CA ASN A 155 18.19 4.90 -20.45
C ASN A 155 19.62 4.62 -19.98
N ALA A 156 19.80 4.20 -18.71
CA ALA A 156 21.12 3.85 -18.16
C ALA A 156 21.75 2.63 -18.83
N ALA A 157 20.94 1.65 -19.27
CA ALA A 157 21.42 0.52 -20.04
C ALA A 157 21.87 0.92 -21.45
N GLN A 158 21.32 2.00 -22.01
CA GLN A 158 21.65 2.51 -23.33
C GLN A 158 22.97 3.31 -23.34
N GLU A 159 23.27 4.06 -22.27
CA GLU A 159 24.56 4.77 -22.09
C GLU A 159 25.74 3.82 -21.88
N SER A 160 25.53 2.64 -21.30
CA SER A 160 26.59 1.63 -21.09
C SER A 160 27.10 0.96 -22.39
N ILE A 161 26.43 1.18 -23.52
CA ILE A 161 26.72 0.55 -24.82
C ILE A 161 27.35 1.56 -25.80
N ALA A 162 27.51 2.82 -25.41
CA ALA A 162 28.07 3.90 -26.22
C ALA A 162 29.56 4.15 -25.93
#